data_AF-A0A5C6F5C4-F1
#
_entry.id   AF-A0A5C6F5C4-F1
#
_cell.length_a   1.000
_cell.length_b   1.000
_cell.length_c   1.000
_cell.angle_alpha   90.00
_cell.angle_beta   90.00
_cell.angle_gamma   90.00
#
_symmetry.space_group_name_H-M   'P 1'
#
loop_
_entity.id
_entity.type
_entity.pdbx_description
1 polymer ?
#
loop_
_entity_poly.entity_id
_entity_poly.type
_entity_poly.pdbx_seq_one_letter_code
_entity_poly.pdbx_strand_id
1 'polypeptide(L)'
;MSKNPFSPSLLIADEKGVCGDVRLVRSSFLFRVIDLGLPLPCRLTYSGWWFLQRVWIDDRKVWSTVSWLALARRIEFPLPADLDERRRTIRIEIDFRPGLMIRRFRVWVGEELALDQIS
;
A
#
# COMPACT_ATOMS: atom_id res chain seq x y z
N MET A 1 27.31 10.35 37.76
CA MET A 1 26.39 11.04 36.81
C MET A 1 25.08 10.27 36.78
N SER A 2 24.00 10.88 37.29
CA SER A 2 22.68 10.26 37.43
C SER A 2 21.96 10.20 36.08
N LYS A 3 21.50 9.02 35.67
CA LYS A 3 20.85 8.78 34.38
C LYS A 3 19.37 9.12 34.52
N ASN A 4 18.89 10.14 33.81
CA ASN A 4 17.51 10.63 33.87
C ASN A 4 16.52 9.50 33.49
N PRO A 5 15.61 9.09 34.39
CA PRO A 5 14.65 8.00 34.14
C PRO A 5 13.52 8.38 33.18
N PHE A 6 13.38 9.66 32.81
CA PHE A 6 12.39 10.17 31.85
C PHE A 6 12.99 10.52 30.48
N SER A 7 14.22 10.05 30.19
CA SER A 7 14.78 10.23 28.85
C SER A 7 13.91 9.46 27.85
N PRO A 8 13.39 10.09 26.78
CA PRO A 8 12.63 9.37 25.77
C PRO A 8 13.52 8.29 25.16
N SER A 9 12.99 7.07 25.04
CA SER A 9 13.64 5.97 24.34
C SER A 9 13.80 6.37 22.87
N LEU A 10 14.93 6.98 22.52
CA LEU A 10 15.36 7.18 21.15
C LEU A 10 15.75 5.82 20.58
N LEU A 11 14.74 5.06 20.18
CA LEU A 11 14.75 3.92 19.26
C LEU A 11 13.31 3.41 19.21
N ILE A 12 12.42 4.21 18.59
CA ILE A 12 11.32 3.58 17.86
C ILE A 12 12.01 2.92 16.68
N ALA A 13 12.34 1.64 16.82
CA ALA A 13 12.61 0.82 15.66
C ALA A 13 11.38 1.00 14.77
N ASP A 14 11.62 1.43 13.54
CA ASP A 14 10.61 1.61 12.50
C ASP A 14 10.12 0.21 12.10
N GLU A 15 9.39 -0.44 13.01
CA GLU A 15 8.81 -1.76 12.81
C GLU A 15 7.67 -1.58 11.82
N LYS A 16 8.00 -1.82 10.54
CA LYS A 16 7.04 -2.12 9.48
C LYS A 16 6.06 -3.15 10.04
N GLY A 17 4.84 -2.72 10.33
CA GLY A 17 3.73 -3.62 10.61
C GLY A 17 3.53 -4.52 9.40
N VAL A 18 4.08 -5.73 9.46
CA VAL A 18 3.90 -6.80 8.47
C VAL A 18 3.11 -7.89 9.17
N CYS A 19 1.81 -7.97 8.86
CA CYS A 19 1.03 -9.16 9.15
C CYS A 19 1.14 -10.08 7.92
N GLY A 20 2.02 -11.09 8.01
CA GLY A 20 2.28 -12.09 6.97
C GLY A 20 3.10 -11.57 5.78
N ASP A 21 4.00 -12.38 5.23
CA ASP A 21 4.86 -12.33 4.00
C ASP A 21 4.72 -11.18 2.96
N VAL A 22 4.36 -9.97 3.36
CA VAL A 22 4.08 -8.83 2.51
C VAL A 22 5.32 -7.95 2.48
N ARG A 23 5.79 -7.66 1.28
CA ARG A 23 7.04 -6.92 1.07
C ARG A 23 6.84 -5.78 0.09
N LEU A 24 7.20 -4.57 0.51
CA LEU A 24 7.42 -3.46 -0.42
C LEU A 24 8.69 -3.75 -1.23
N VAL A 25 8.53 -4.06 -2.52
CA VAL A 25 9.63 -4.35 -3.44
C VAL A 25 10.24 -3.07 -3.97
N ARG A 26 9.39 -2.12 -4.38
CA ARG A 26 9.82 -0.86 -4.97
C ARG A 26 8.87 0.27 -4.61
N SER A 27 9.44 1.43 -4.33
CA SER A 27 8.71 2.68 -4.16
C SER A 27 9.40 3.81 -4.92
N SER A 28 8.60 4.68 -5.53
CA SER A 28 9.06 5.95 -6.09
C SER A 28 7.91 6.97 -6.10
N PHE A 29 8.10 8.11 -6.75
CA PHE A 29 7.02 9.08 -6.93
C PHE A 29 5.80 8.42 -7.59
N LEU A 30 4.65 8.49 -6.92
CA LEU A 30 3.35 7.94 -7.37
C LEU A 30 3.39 6.48 -7.85
N PHE A 31 4.31 5.66 -7.34
CA PHE A 31 4.47 4.28 -7.79
C PHE A 31 4.84 3.34 -6.65
N ARG A 32 4.20 2.17 -6.59
CA ARG A 32 4.46 1.12 -5.60
C ARG A 32 4.42 -0.25 -6.27
N VAL A 33 5.35 -1.11 -5.88
CA VAL A 33 5.31 -2.56 -6.17
C VAL A 33 5.39 -3.28 -4.84
N ILE A 34 4.40 -4.11 -4.57
CA ILE A 34 4.20 -4.81 -3.31
C ILE A 34 3.99 -6.28 -3.65
N ASP A 35 4.81 -7.15 -3.08
CA ASP A 35 4.57 -8.57 -3.12
C ASP A 35 3.71 -8.92 -1.91
N LEU A 36 2.52 -9.47 -2.16
CA LEU A 36 1.69 -10.12 -1.16
C LEU A 36 2.12 -11.58 -1.11
N GLY A 37 2.43 -12.09 0.08
CA GLY A 37 2.80 -13.49 0.27
C GLY A 37 1.60 -14.35 0.69
N LEU A 38 1.85 -15.45 1.39
CA LEU A 38 0.76 -16.34 1.80
C LEU A 38 -0.24 -15.62 2.72
N PRO A 39 -1.55 -15.84 2.56
CA PRO A 39 -2.21 -16.86 1.70
C PRO A 39 -2.49 -16.41 0.25
N LEU A 40 -2.08 -15.20 -0.16
CA LEU A 40 -2.38 -14.63 -1.47
C LEU A 40 -1.07 -14.24 -2.18
N PRO A 41 -0.35 -15.21 -2.77
CA PRO A 41 0.94 -14.96 -3.41
C PRO A 41 0.73 -14.23 -4.74
N CYS A 42 0.74 -12.90 -4.72
CA CYS A 42 0.60 -12.08 -5.91
C CYS A 42 1.32 -10.74 -5.79
N ARG A 43 1.61 -10.11 -6.93
CA ARG A 43 2.27 -8.81 -6.99
C ARG A 43 1.27 -7.70 -7.25
N LEU A 44 1.11 -6.80 -6.30
CA LEU A 44 0.33 -5.58 -6.48
C LEU A 44 1.23 -4.46 -7.01
N THR A 45 0.86 -3.88 -8.14
CA THR A 45 1.51 -2.68 -8.69
C THR A 45 0.54 -1.52 -8.74
N TYR A 46 0.93 -0.38 -8.18
CA TYR A 46 0.21 0.89 -8.29
C TYR A 46 1.05 1.91 -9.07
N SER A 47 0.41 2.64 -10.00
CA SER A 47 0.99 3.76 -10.73
C SER A 47 0.00 4.91 -10.83
N GLY A 48 0.38 6.12 -10.43
CA GLY A 48 -0.44 7.34 -10.47
C GLY A 48 0.06 8.46 -11.40
N TRP A 49 0.84 8.13 -12.43
CA TRP A 49 1.51 9.07 -13.33
C TRP A 49 0.53 9.96 -14.13
N TRP A 50 0.84 11.27 -14.24
CA TRP A 50 0.08 12.30 -14.98
C TRP A 50 -1.43 12.03 -14.98
N PHE A 51 -2.19 12.30 -13.92
CA PHE A 51 -3.67 12.16 -13.88
C PHE A 51 -4.26 10.74 -14.12
N LEU A 52 -3.45 9.71 -14.41
CA LEU A 52 -3.88 8.33 -14.59
C LEU A 52 -3.41 7.46 -13.42
N GLN A 53 -4.36 6.94 -12.65
CA GLN A 53 -4.07 5.91 -11.65
C GLN A 53 -4.47 4.55 -12.16
N ARG A 54 -3.60 3.57 -11.94
CA ARG A 54 -3.78 2.19 -12.35
C ARG A 54 -3.28 1.26 -11.26
N VAL A 55 -4.01 0.16 -11.10
CA VAL A 55 -3.61 -0.95 -10.24
C VAL A 55 -3.60 -2.22 -11.06
N TRP A 56 -2.53 -2.99 -10.88
CA TRP A 56 -2.38 -4.32 -11.42
C TRP A 56 -2.18 -5.31 -10.28
N ILE A 57 -2.71 -6.51 -10.49
CA ILE A 57 -2.32 -7.70 -9.76
C ILE A 57 -1.62 -8.60 -10.77
N ASP A 58 -0.37 -8.93 -10.48
CA ASP A 58 0.58 -9.52 -11.40
C ASP A 58 0.62 -8.68 -12.69
N ASP A 59 0.16 -9.22 -13.83
CA ASP A 59 0.11 -8.53 -15.12
C ASP A 59 -1.31 -8.09 -15.52
N ARG A 60 -2.31 -8.33 -14.66
CA ARG A 60 -3.72 -8.01 -14.95
C ARG A 60 -4.08 -6.65 -14.38
N LYS A 61 -4.52 -5.73 -15.24
CA LYS A 61 -5.10 -4.45 -14.81
C LYS A 61 -6.46 -4.71 -14.15
N VAL A 62 -6.56 -4.46 -12.85
CA VAL A 62 -7.77 -4.68 -12.05
C VAL A 62 -8.54 -3.39 -11.79
N TRP A 63 -7.86 -2.25 -11.86
CA TRP A 63 -8.48 -0.96 -11.65
C TRP A 63 -7.74 0.15 -12.40
N SER A 64 -8.49 1.16 -12.87
CA SER A 64 -7.91 2.39 -13.38
C SER A 64 -8.89 3.55 -13.30
N THR A 65 -8.37 4.76 -13.10
CA THR A 65 -9.14 6.00 -13.22
C THR A 65 -8.31 7.08 -13.89
N VAL A 66 -8.99 8.00 -14.58
CA VAL A 66 -8.42 9.23 -15.11
C VAL A 66 -9.11 10.38 -14.39
N SER A 67 -8.32 11.26 -13.77
CA SER A 67 -8.86 12.44 -13.08
C SER A 67 -7.89 13.62 -13.19
N TRP A 68 -8.38 14.69 -13.80
CA TRP A 68 -7.65 15.95 -13.95
C TRP A 68 -7.68 16.83 -12.69
N LEU A 69 -8.61 16.55 -11.76
CA LEU A 69 -8.85 17.37 -10.58
C LEU A 69 -8.09 16.85 -9.36
N ALA A 70 -8.11 15.53 -9.15
CA ALA A 70 -7.54 14.91 -7.96
C ALA A 70 -7.24 13.43 -8.17
N LEU A 71 -6.13 12.97 -7.58
CA LEU A 71 -5.85 11.55 -7.45
C LEU A 71 -6.77 10.92 -6.40
N ALA A 72 -7.34 9.76 -6.72
CA ALA A 72 -8.08 8.93 -5.79
C ALA A 72 -7.20 8.56 -4.59
N ARG A 73 -7.73 8.82 -3.40
CA ARG A 73 -7.10 8.51 -2.11
C ARG A 73 -7.57 7.17 -1.55
N ARG A 74 -8.63 6.61 -2.13
CA ARG A 74 -9.21 5.33 -1.78
C ARG A 74 -9.52 4.58 -3.08
N ILE A 75 -9.02 3.36 -3.19
CA ILE A 75 -9.20 2.50 -4.35
C ILE A 75 -9.70 1.17 -3.84
N GLU A 76 -10.78 0.66 -4.43
CA GLU A 76 -11.36 -0.63 -4.06
C GLU A 76 -11.65 -1.44 -5.31
N PHE A 77 -11.30 -2.73 -5.26
CA PHE A 77 -11.61 -3.69 -6.31
C PHE A 77 -11.66 -5.10 -5.73
N PRO A 78 -12.51 -6.00 -6.28
CA PRO A 78 -12.49 -7.40 -5.89
C PRO A 78 -11.23 -8.09 -6.45
N LEU A 79 -10.66 -9.03 -5.70
CA LEU A 79 -9.62 -9.90 -6.23
C LEU A 79 -10.12 -10.72 -7.42
N PRO A 80 -9.26 -10.97 -8.42
CA PRO A 80 -9.53 -11.95 -9.47
C PRO A 80 -9.91 -13.32 -8.89
N ALA A 81 -10.90 -13.98 -9.47
CA ALA A 81 -11.45 -15.24 -8.97
C ALA A 81 -10.43 -16.39 -8.95
N ASP A 82 -9.43 -16.31 -9.83
CA ASP A 82 -8.31 -17.23 -9.95
C ASP A 82 -7.29 -17.13 -8.81
N LEU A 83 -7.24 -15.98 -8.12
CA LEU A 83 -6.36 -15.76 -6.97
C LEU A 83 -7.08 -15.95 -5.63
N ASP A 84 -8.38 -15.67 -5.60
CA ASP A 84 -9.21 -15.86 -4.43
C ASP A 84 -10.64 -16.19 -4.82
N GLU A 85 -11.07 -17.43 -4.56
CA GLU A 85 -12.45 -17.88 -4.82
C GLU A 85 -13.48 -17.02 -4.08
N ARG A 86 -13.12 -16.51 -2.89
CA ARG A 86 -13.97 -15.63 -2.08
C ARG A 86 -14.03 -14.20 -2.63
N ARG A 87 -13.20 -13.88 -3.63
CA ARG A 87 -13.07 -12.55 -4.24
C ARG A 87 -12.98 -11.44 -3.19
N ARG A 88 -12.14 -11.62 -2.17
CA ARG A 88 -11.96 -10.60 -1.13
C ARG A 88 -11.62 -9.26 -1.79
N THR A 89 -12.17 -8.19 -1.24
CA THR A 89 -11.92 -6.83 -1.72
C THR A 89 -10.52 -6.40 -1.32
N ILE A 90 -9.73 -5.92 -2.27
CA ILE A 90 -8.54 -5.13 -1.95
C ILE A 90 -8.97 -3.68 -1.79
N ARG A 91 -8.55 -3.06 -0.70
CA ARG A 91 -8.66 -1.63 -0.49
C ARG A 91 -7.28 -1.01 -0.35
N ILE A 92 -6.99 -0.01 -1.18
CA ILE A 92 -5.79 0.80 -1.09
C ILE A 92 -6.18 2.18 -0.56
N GLU A 93 -5.47 2.65 0.45
CA GLU A 93 -5.62 4.01 0.98
C GLU A 93 -4.31 4.77 0.84
N ILE A 94 -4.39 5.98 0.29
CA ILE A 94 -3.23 6.80 -0.05
C ILE A 94 -3.38 8.18 0.55
N ASP A 95 -2.44 8.53 1.42
CA ASP A 95 -2.28 9.89 1.92
C ASP A 95 -1.17 10.59 1.16
N PHE A 96 -1.45 11.77 0.63
CA PHE A 96 -0.48 12.61 -0.07
C PHE A 96 -0.03 13.78 0.81
N ARG A 97 1.25 14.13 0.74
CA ARG A 97 1.79 15.44 1.16
C ARG A 97 1.61 16.47 0.01
N PRO A 98 1.86 17.77 0.25
CA PRO A 98 1.97 18.74 -0.84
C PRO A 98 2.92 18.24 -1.95
N GLY A 99 2.60 18.55 -3.20
CA GLY A 99 3.35 18.06 -4.37
C GLY A 99 3.05 16.61 -4.77
N LEU A 100 1.94 16.03 -4.30
CA LEU A 100 1.48 14.66 -4.63
C LEU A 100 2.46 13.55 -4.20
N MET A 101 3.37 13.84 -3.27
CA MET A 101 4.23 12.81 -2.69
C MET A 101 3.40 11.91 -1.78
N ILE A 102 3.47 10.59 -1.98
CA ILE A 102 2.80 9.64 -1.10
C ILE A 102 3.46 9.70 0.28
N ARG A 103 2.69 10.12 1.29
CA ARG A 103 3.04 10.08 2.71
C ARG A 103 2.80 8.70 3.30
N ARG A 104 1.64 8.12 3.02
CA ARG A 104 1.23 6.83 3.56
C ARG A 104 0.51 6.04 2.49
N PHE A 105 0.79 4.75 2.42
CA PHE A 105 0.19 3.82 1.49
C PHE A 105 -0.21 2.56 2.26
N ARG A 106 -1.51 2.35 2.41
CA ARG A 106 -2.07 1.19 3.10
C ARG A 106 -2.74 0.26 2.12
N VAL A 107 -2.55 -1.04 2.31
CA VAL A 107 -3.23 -2.09 1.56
C VAL A 107 -3.97 -2.96 2.55
N TRP A 108 -5.25 -3.15 2.30
CA TRP A 108 -6.15 -4.03 3.04
C TRP A 108 -6.61 -5.16 2.13
N VAL A 109 -6.69 -6.37 2.68
CA VAL A 109 -7.24 -7.57 2.02
C VAL A 109 -8.47 -8.00 2.82
N GLY A 110 -9.67 -7.75 2.29
CA GLY A 110 -10.89 -7.78 3.09
C GLY A 110 -10.82 -6.73 4.20
N GLU A 111 -10.97 -7.17 5.45
CA GLU A 111 -10.89 -6.31 6.64
C GLU A 111 -9.49 -6.29 7.28
N GLU A 112 -8.55 -7.09 6.77
CA GLU A 112 -7.21 -7.21 7.34
C GLU A 112 -6.22 -6.23 6.70
N LEU A 113 -5.45 -5.52 7.54
CA LEU A 113 -4.38 -4.64 7.08
C LEU A 113 -3.17 -5.48 6.68
N ALA A 114 -2.90 -5.58 5.37
CA ALA A 114 -1.79 -6.35 4.82
C ALA A 114 -0.48 -5.53 4.75
N LEU A 115 -0.57 -4.23 4.48
CA LEU A 115 0.59 -3.34 4.45
C LEU A 115 0.23 -1.97 4.99
N ASP A 116 1.12 -1.41 5.80
CA ASP A 116 1.14 0.00 6.15
C ASP A 116 2.52 0.60 5.90
N GLN A 117 2.63 1.40 4.83
CA GLN A 117 3.88 1.99 4.38
C GLN A 117 3.86 3.50 4.61
N ILE A 118 4.77 4.00 5.45
CA ILE A 118 4.97 5.43 5.68
C ILE A 118 6.26 5.87 4.96
N SER A 119 6.23 7.01 4.26
CA SER A 119 7.38 7.66 3.59
C SER A 119 7.63 9.03 4.18
#